data_AF-A0A0M2V0I0-F1
#
_entry.id   AF-A0A0M2V0I0-F1
#
_cell.length_a   1.000
_cell.length_b   1.000
_cell.length_c   1.000
_cell.angle_alpha   90.00
_cell.angle_beta   90.00
_cell.angle_gamma   90.00
#
_symmetry.space_group_name_H-M   'P 1'
#
loop_
_entity.id
_entity.type
_entity.pdbx_description
1 polymer ?
#
loop_
_entity_poly.entity_id
_entity_poly.type
_entity_poly.pdbx_seq_one_letter_code
_entity_poly.pdbx_strand_id
1 'polypeptide(L)' 'MILKPCYGAKLLLSALLALGLAGCASIEPWVKPYERAELADPIMAFGRHPIALQHSAHVRDSREAAKGADGSGGGGCGCN' A
#
# COMPACT_ATOMS: atom_id res chain seq x y z
N MET A 1 6.29 -47.24 19.59
CA MET A 1 6.91 -45.92 19.35
C MET A 1 6.98 -45.68 17.84
N ILE A 2 5.84 -45.37 17.20
CA ILE A 2 5.75 -45.08 15.75
C ILE A 2 4.86 -43.86 15.62
N LEU A 3 5.40 -42.68 15.94
CA LEU A 3 4.75 -41.44 15.55
C LEU A 3 4.85 -41.35 14.02
N LYS A 4 3.71 -41.55 13.38
CA LYS A 4 3.53 -41.60 11.93
C LYS A 4 4.11 -40.33 11.29
N PRO A 5 5.03 -40.43 10.30
CA PRO A 5 5.63 -39.28 9.60
C PRO A 5 4.59 -38.38 8.92
N CYS A 6 3.38 -38.90 8.70
CA CYS A 6 2.25 -38.18 8.14
C CYS A 6 1.64 -37.11 9.08
N TYR A 7 1.83 -37.21 10.41
CA TYR A 7 1.36 -36.18 11.35
C TYR A 7 2.27 -34.95 11.38
N GLY A 8 3.59 -35.17 11.26
CA GLY A 8 4.58 -34.09 11.18
C GLY A 8 4.46 -33.26 9.90
N ALA A 9 4.22 -33.91 8.76
CA ALA A 9 4.00 -33.23 7.48
C ALA A 9 2.73 -32.34 7.49
N LYS A 10 1.64 -32.81 8.12
CA LYS A 10 0.40 -32.03 8.28
C LYS A 10 0.61 -30.81 9.19
N LEU A 11 1.35 -30.98 10.28
CA LEU A 11 1.70 -29.89 11.21
C LEU A 11 2.58 -28.82 10.54
N LEU A 12 3.59 -29.24 9.77
CA LEU A 12 4.44 -28.34 9.00
C LEU A 12 3.63 -27.55 7.95
N LEU A 13 2.74 -28.22 7.22
CA LEU A 13 1.92 -27.56 6.21
C LEU A 13 0.94 -26.55 6.83
N SER A 14 0.33 -26.87 7.98
CA SER A 14 -0.51 -25.92 8.72
C SER A 14 0.27 -24.72 9.27
N ALA A 15 1.52 -24.93 9.69
CA ALA A 15 2.38 -23.84 10.16
C ALA A 15 2.77 -22.90 9.00
N LEU A 16 3.18 -23.43 7.85
CA LEU A 16 3.47 -22.61 6.67
C LEU A 16 2.26 -21.79 6.21
N LEU A 17 1.06 -22.38 6.25
CA LEU A 17 -0.15 -21.67 5.88
C LEU A 17 -0.46 -20.52 6.87
N ALA A 18 -0.27 -20.73 8.18
CA ALA A 18 -0.47 -19.69 9.18
C ALA A 18 0.51 -18.50 9.03
N LEU A 19 1.77 -18.76 8.62
CA LEU A 19 2.73 -17.68 8.33
C LEU A 19 2.33 -16.85 7.10
N GLY A 20 1.68 -17.46 6.10
CA GLY A 20 1.20 -16.75 4.91
C GLY A 20 0.08 -15.74 5.19
N LEU A 21 -0.70 -15.95 6.26
CA LEU A 21 -1.76 -15.02 6.68
C LEU A 21 -1.25 -13.84 7.52
N ALA A 22 0.01 -13.86 7.96
CA ALA A 22 0.60 -12.79 8.76
C ALA A 22 0.87 -11.48 7.96
N GLY A 23 0.74 -11.51 6.62
CA GLY A 23 0.89 -10.33 5.77
C GLY A 23 -0.22 -9.28 5.92
N CYS A 24 -1.32 -9.61 6.61
CA CYS A 24 -2.42 -8.67 6.91
C CYS A 24 -2.34 -8.09 8.34
N ALA A 25 -1.25 -8.37 9.08
CA ALA A 25 -1.00 -7.69 10.33
C ALA A 25 -0.60 -6.25 10.00
N SER A 26 -1.42 -5.29 10.46
CA SER A 26 -1.12 -3.87 10.40
C SER A 26 0.24 -3.62 11.03
N ILE A 27 1.27 -3.48 10.19
CA ILE A 27 2.61 -3.14 10.64
C ILE A 27 2.56 -1.65 11.00
N GLU A 28 2.53 -1.36 12.30
CA GLU A 28 3.00 -0.08 12.79
C GLU A 28 4.50 0.00 12.43
N PRO A 29 4.93 1.06 11.73
CA PRO A 29 4.44 2.41 11.92
C PRO A 29 3.91 3.01 10.62
N TRP A 30 2.64 3.42 10.57
CA TRP A 30 2.28 4.44 9.59
C TRP A 30 3.11 5.70 9.89
N VAL A 31 3.66 6.32 8.84
CA VAL A 31 4.26 7.64 8.96
C VAL A 31 3.21 8.58 9.52
N LYS A 32 3.55 9.31 10.59
CA LYS A 32 2.58 10.23 11.20
C LYS A 32 2.11 11.22 10.14
N PRO A 33 0.84 11.68 10.16
CA PRO A 33 0.31 12.55 9.11
C PRO A 33 1.18 13.79 8.81
N TYR A 34 1.86 14.33 9.82
CA TYR A 34 2.77 15.48 9.71
C TYR A 34 4.18 15.15 9.20
N GLU A 35 4.60 13.89 9.23
CA GLU A 35 5.89 13.42 8.68
C GLU A 35 5.76 13.00 7.20
N ARG A 36 4.54 12.94 6.64
CA ARG A 36 4.31 12.54 5.24
C ARG A 36 4.96 13.47 4.22
N ALA A 37 5.12 14.75 4.56
CA ALA A 37 5.80 15.71 3.68
C ALA A 37 7.28 15.35 3.47
N GLU A 38 7.94 14.77 4.47
CA GLU A 38 9.34 14.32 4.38
C GLU A 38 9.48 13.06 3.52
N LEU A 39 8.44 12.22 3.49
CA LEU A 39 8.41 11.05 2.61
C LEU A 39 8.15 11.43 1.14
N ALA A 40 7.47 12.56 0.91
CA ALA A 40 7.08 13.02 -0.41
C ALA A 40 8.12 13.97 -1.02
N ASP A 41 9.30 13.44 -1.37
CA ASP A 41 10.35 14.22 -2.06
C ASP A 41 9.79 14.81 -3.39
N PRO A 42 9.97 16.12 -3.66
CA PRO A 42 9.58 16.75 -4.92
C PRO A 42 10.08 16.04 -6.18
N ILE A 43 11.21 15.32 -6.13
CA ILE A 43 11.73 14.55 -7.26
C ILE A 43 10.83 13.36 -7.63
N MET A 44 10.08 12.82 -6.68
CA MET A 44 9.16 11.71 -6.88
C MET A 44 7.78 12.15 -7.40
N ALA A 45 7.60 13.44 -7.69
CA ALA A 45 6.35 13.94 -8.25
C ALA A 45 6.08 13.33 -9.64
N PHE A 46 4.83 12.90 -9.87
CA PHE A 46 4.42 12.27 -11.13
C PHE A 46 4.53 13.17 -12.37
N GLY A 47 4.72 14.48 -12.20
CA GLY A 47 5.03 15.36 -13.31
C GLY A 47 5.52 16.73 -12.88
N ARG A 48 6.11 17.42 -13.86
CA ARG A 48 6.83 18.69 -13.66
C ARG A 48 5.93 19.88 -13.34
N HIS A 49 4.67 19.84 -13.80
CA HIS A 49 3.75 20.98 -13.72
C HIS A 49 2.53 20.64 -12.85
N PRO A 50 2.56 20.97 -11.54
CA PRO A 50 1.50 20.57 -10.61
C PRO A 50 0.14 21.16 -10.98
N ILE A 51 0.09 22.41 -11.45
CA ILE A 51 -1.17 23.09 -11.83
C ILE A 51 -1.86 22.36 -13.00
N ALA A 52 -1.09 21.99 -14.03
CA ALA A 52 -1.62 21.29 -15.19
C ALA A 52 -2.14 19.89 -14.82
N LEU A 53 -1.42 19.17 -13.93
CA LEU A 53 -1.85 17.87 -13.42
C LEU A 53 -3.16 17.98 -12.64
N GLN A 54 -3.27 18.93 -11.71
CA GLN A 54 -4.50 19.14 -10.93
C GLN A 54 -5.70 19.50 -11.81
N HIS A 55 -5.49 20.29 -12.87
CA HIS A 55 -6.55 20.55 -13.85
C HIS A 55 -7.01 19.27 -14.57
N SER A 56 -6.07 18.44 -15.05
CA SER A 56 -6.41 17.18 -15.71
C SER A 56 -7.11 16.18 -14.79
N ALA A 57 -6.68 16.13 -13.52
CA ALA A 57 -7.30 15.35 -12.45
C ALA A 57 -8.77 15.78 -12.23
N HIS A 58 -9.01 17.08 -12.08
CA HIS A 58 -10.36 17.62 -11.90
C HIS A 58 -11.31 17.27 -13.05
N VAL A 59 -10.82 17.31 -14.29
CA VAL A 59 -11.61 16.92 -15.47
C VAL A 59 -11.95 15.42 -15.42
N ARG A 60 -10.97 14.58 -15.08
CA ARG A 60 -11.16 13.12 -14.99
C ARG A 60 -12.11 12.74 -13.86
N ASP A 61 -11.95 13.32 -12.68
CA ASP A 61 -12.86 13.15 -11.54
C ASP A 61 -14.31 13.44 -11.92
N SER A 62 -14.53 14.52 -12.68
CA SER A 62 -15.85 14.95 -13.11
C SER A 62 -16.46 14.06 -14.20
N ARG A 63 -15.62 13.52 -15.09
CA ARG A 63 -16.07 12.71 -16.24
C ARG A 63 -16.18 11.23 -15.92
N GLU A 64 -15.33 10.72 -15.04
CA GLU A 64 -15.15 9.28 -14.78
C GLU A 64 -15.61 8.88 -13.38
N ALA A 65 -16.13 9.83 -12.59
CA ALA A 65 -16.49 9.62 -11.18
C ALA A 65 -15.34 9.02 -10.34
N ALA A 66 -14.09 9.25 -10.74
CA ALA A 66 -12.88 8.68 -10.15
C ALA A 66 -12.34 9.50 -8.96
N LYS A 67 -13.24 10.19 -8.23
CA LYS A 67 -12.85 11.15 -7.18
C LYS A 67 -12.02 10.46 -6.10
N GLY A 68 -10.81 10.96 -5.89
CA GLY A 68 -9.87 10.43 -4.89
C GLY A 68 -8.94 9.33 -5.40
N ALA A 69 -8.95 9.01 -6.69
CA ALA A 69 -8.03 8.04 -7.29
C ALA A 69 -6.59 8.56 -7.44
N ASP A 70 -6.40 9.88 -7.54
CA ASP A 70 -5.10 10.51 -7.79
C ASP A 70 -4.17 10.60 -6.56
N GLY A 71 -4.57 9.98 -5.42
CA GLY A 71 -3.75 9.89 -4.20
C GLY A 71 -3.67 11.20 -3.41
N SER A 72 -2.87 11.20 -2.34
CA SER A 72 -2.55 12.43 -1.60
C SER A 72 -1.45 13.21 -2.34
N GLY A 73 -1.58 14.54 -2.41
CA GLY A 73 -0.67 15.39 -3.18
C GLY A 73 0.79 15.27 -2.71
N GLY A 74 1.70 14.96 -3.65
CA GLY A 74 3.12 14.76 -3.37
C GLY A 74 3.74 13.69 -4.29
N GLY A 75 5.01 13.36 -4.07
CA GLY A 75 5.66 12.21 -4.68
C GLY A 75 5.59 10.96 -3.80
N GLY A 76 5.70 9.77 -4.40
CA GLY A 76 5.78 8.48 -3.68
C GLY A 76 4.50 7.63 -3.69
N CYS A 77 4.51 6.54 -2.93
CA CYS A 77 3.38 5.62 -2.69
C CYS A 77 2.33 6.32 -1.81
N GLY A 78 1.58 7.24 -2.40
CA GLY A 78 0.54 8.01 -1.74
C GLY A 78 -0.73 7.19 -1.52
N CYS A 79 -0.66 6.16 -0.67
CA CYS A 79 -1.86 5.55 -0.11
C CYS A 79 -2.61 6.62 0.70
N ASN A 80 -3.88 6.86 0.36
CA ASN A 80 -4.81 7.69 1.12
C ASN A 80 -5.30 6.92 2.35
#